data_AF-A0A9D3WB38-F1
#
_entry.id   AF-A0A9D3WB38-F1
#
_cell.length_a   1.000
_cell.length_b   1.000
_cell.length_c   1.000
_cell.angle_alpha   90.00
_cell.angle_beta   90.00
_cell.angle_gamma   90.00
#
_symmetry.space_group_name_H-M   'P 1'
#
loop_
_entity.id
_entity.type
_entity.pdbx_description
1 polymer ?
#
loop_
_entity_poly.entity_id
_entity_poly.type
_entity_poly.pdbx_seq_one_letter_code
_entity_poly.pdbx_strand_id
1 'polypeptide(L)'
;MEKSEKGNGVAPATRSPMALMGSSRNENQEVNTSMRTAETMLRLVPMALGVAALVVMLKNSQSNDFGSVSYSDLGAFRYLVHANGICAGYSLLSAIIAAVPRPSTMPRAWTFFLLDQILTYIILGAAAVSTEVLYLANKGDSAITWSAACGTFSGFCHKATIAVVITFVAVICYAVLSLVSSYRLFTKFDAPVNYPSKTIEATVFHG
;
A
#
# COMPACT_ATOMS: atom_id res chain seq x y z
N MET A 1 -68.84 -51.88 -14.89
CA MET A 1 -68.08 -51.56 -16.11
C MET A 1 -68.10 -50.04 -16.16
N GLU A 2 -67.07 -49.32 -15.73
CA GLU A 2 -65.73 -49.22 -16.33
C GLU A 2 -64.74 -48.69 -15.28
N LYS A 3 -63.45 -48.99 -15.46
CA LYS A 3 -62.32 -48.76 -14.54
C LYS A 3 -61.31 -47.86 -15.25
N SER A 4 -60.88 -46.76 -14.62
CA SER A 4 -59.63 -46.01 -14.90
C SER A 4 -59.57 -44.78 -13.97
N GLU A 5 -58.47 -44.26 -13.44
CA GLU A 5 -57.08 -44.66 -13.25
C GLU A 5 -56.52 -43.70 -12.17
N LYS A 6 -55.44 -44.08 -11.47
CA LYS A 6 -54.80 -43.32 -10.37
C LYS A 6 -54.09 -42.06 -10.89
N GLY A 7 -54.08 -40.99 -10.07
CA GLY A 7 -53.19 -39.84 -10.26
C GLY A 7 -52.88 -39.14 -8.93
N ASN A 8 -51.77 -39.52 -8.30
CA ASN A 8 -51.26 -38.98 -7.05
C ASN A 8 -50.64 -37.59 -7.30
N GLY A 9 -51.36 -36.51 -6.99
CA GLY A 9 -50.89 -35.14 -7.15
C GLY A 9 -50.08 -34.66 -5.94
N VAL A 10 -48.80 -34.99 -5.88
CA VAL A 10 -47.83 -34.28 -5.04
C VAL A 10 -47.47 -32.99 -5.79
N ALA A 11 -47.83 -31.84 -5.22
CA ALA A 11 -47.42 -30.54 -5.73
C ALA A 11 -45.89 -30.39 -5.58
N PRO A 12 -45.13 -30.07 -6.65
CA PRO A 12 -43.82 -29.50 -6.46
C PRO A 12 -44.03 -28.01 -6.16
N ALA A 13 -43.68 -27.61 -4.93
CA ALA A 13 -43.58 -26.21 -4.55
C ALA A 13 -42.67 -25.48 -5.55
N THR A 14 -43.25 -24.54 -6.28
CA THR A 14 -42.54 -23.57 -7.11
C THR A 14 -41.49 -22.87 -6.24
N ARG A 15 -40.21 -23.23 -6.40
CA ARG A 15 -39.11 -22.51 -5.77
C ARG A 15 -39.01 -21.13 -6.42
N SER A 16 -39.46 -20.11 -5.69
CA SER A 16 -39.36 -18.71 -6.11
C SER A 16 -37.89 -18.28 -6.30
N PRO A 17 -37.54 -17.59 -7.40
CA PRO A 17 -36.18 -17.13 -7.70
C PRO A 17 -35.67 -15.99 -6.79
N MET A 18 -36.49 -15.52 -5.86
CA MET A 18 -36.22 -14.32 -5.05
C MET A 18 -35.20 -14.54 -3.92
N ALA A 19 -34.89 -15.79 -3.55
CA ALA A 19 -33.91 -16.12 -2.51
C ALA A 19 -32.44 -16.09 -3.01
N LEU A 20 -32.20 -16.23 -4.32
CA LEU A 20 -30.83 -16.26 -4.87
C LEU A 20 -30.23 -14.85 -5.01
N MET A 21 -31.06 -13.81 -5.08
CA MET A 21 -30.65 -12.43 -5.36
C MET A 21 -30.26 -11.65 -4.09
N GLY A 22 -30.64 -12.14 -2.91
CA GLY A 22 -30.25 -11.59 -1.60
C GLY A 22 -28.88 -12.07 -1.12
N SER A 23 -28.52 -13.34 -1.38
CA SER A 23 -27.21 -13.91 -1.02
C SER A 23 -26.08 -13.20 -1.77
N SER A 24 -26.21 -13.08 -3.10
CA SER A 24 -25.18 -12.41 -3.91
C SER A 24 -25.01 -10.93 -3.59
N ARG A 25 -26.05 -10.23 -3.11
CA ARG A 25 -25.92 -8.80 -2.76
C ARG A 25 -25.22 -8.60 -1.42
N ASN A 26 -25.52 -9.44 -0.42
CA ASN A 26 -24.84 -9.41 0.87
C ASN A 26 -23.39 -9.89 0.76
N GLU A 27 -23.12 -11.00 0.06
CA GLU A 27 -21.77 -11.52 -0.14
C GLU A 27 -20.90 -10.53 -0.94
N ASN A 28 -21.42 -9.95 -2.03
CA ASN A 28 -20.67 -8.94 -2.79
C ASN A 28 -20.44 -7.66 -1.97
N GLN A 29 -21.38 -7.26 -1.12
CA GLN A 29 -21.22 -6.07 -0.28
C GLN A 29 -20.21 -6.29 0.86
N GLU A 30 -20.22 -7.46 1.49
CA GLU A 30 -19.25 -7.85 2.52
C GLU A 30 -17.84 -8.00 1.95
N VAL A 31 -17.68 -8.64 0.78
CA VAL A 31 -16.39 -8.79 0.09
C VAL A 31 -15.83 -7.43 -0.32
N ASN A 32 -16.64 -6.54 -0.91
CA ASN A 32 -16.21 -5.19 -1.27
C ASN A 32 -15.81 -4.35 -0.04
N THR A 33 -16.49 -4.52 1.10
CA THR A 33 -16.17 -3.82 2.34
C THR A 33 -14.87 -4.33 2.96
N SER A 34 -14.69 -5.66 3.01
CA SER A 34 -13.45 -6.28 3.50
C SER A 34 -12.24 -5.90 2.65
N MET A 35 -12.38 -5.88 1.31
CA MET A 35 -11.33 -5.43 0.40
C MET A 35 -10.97 -3.96 0.63
N ARG A 36 -11.95 -3.08 0.81
CA ARG A 36 -11.72 -1.65 1.12
C ARG A 36 -11.03 -1.46 2.47
N THR A 37 -11.43 -2.21 3.49
CA THR A 37 -10.80 -2.17 4.81
C THR A 37 -9.36 -2.67 4.76
N ALA A 38 -9.09 -3.74 4.04
CA ALA A 38 -7.71 -4.22 3.86
C ALA A 38 -6.84 -3.17 3.14
N GLU A 39 -7.40 -2.51 2.12
CA GLU A 39 -6.70 -1.46 1.35
C GLU A 39 -6.40 -0.21 2.18
N THR A 40 -7.28 0.17 3.10
CA THR A 40 -7.05 1.29 4.02
C THR A 40 -6.04 0.91 5.10
N MET A 41 -6.15 -0.27 5.70
CA MET A 41 -5.19 -0.74 6.70
C MET A 41 -3.77 -0.85 6.13
N LEU A 42 -3.62 -1.32 4.90
CA LEU A 42 -2.32 -1.42 4.23
C LEU A 42 -1.66 -0.06 4.05
N ARG A 43 -2.42 1.03 3.94
CA ARG A 43 -1.91 2.41 3.85
C ARG A 43 -1.63 3.06 5.21
N LEU A 44 -2.32 2.63 6.27
CA LEU A 44 -2.13 3.17 7.62
C LEU A 44 -0.86 2.64 8.31
N VAL A 45 -0.45 1.41 8.02
CA VAL A 45 0.77 0.82 8.59
C VAL A 45 2.04 1.64 8.26
N PRO A 46 2.38 1.91 6.99
CA PRO A 46 3.54 2.72 6.66
C PRO A 46 3.43 4.17 7.17
N MET A 47 2.21 4.72 7.25
CA MET A 47 1.97 6.02 7.88
C MET A 47 2.40 6.00 9.36
N ALA A 48 1.94 5.03 10.14
CA ALA A 48 2.26 4.92 11.55
C ALA A 48 3.77 4.73 11.77
N LEU A 49 4.41 3.89 10.97
CA LEU A 49 5.87 3.70 10.98
C LEU A 49 6.61 4.99 10.63
N GLY A 50 6.19 5.69 9.58
CA GLY A 50 6.81 6.95 9.17
C GLY A 50 6.66 8.05 10.22
N VAL A 51 5.49 8.16 10.86
CA VAL A 51 5.27 9.08 11.98
C VAL A 51 6.12 8.71 13.19
N ALA A 52 6.27 7.41 13.50
CA ALA A 52 7.13 6.96 14.59
C ALA A 52 8.60 7.32 14.32
N ALA A 53 9.12 7.02 13.12
CA ALA A 53 10.47 7.38 12.71
C ALA A 53 10.69 8.90 12.77
N LEU A 54 9.72 9.68 12.26
CA LEU A 54 9.72 11.14 12.29
C LEU A 54 9.83 11.67 13.72
N VAL A 55 8.97 11.20 14.63
CA VAL A 55 8.95 11.66 16.03
C VAL A 55 10.24 11.31 16.75
N VAL A 56 10.78 10.10 16.55
CA VAL A 56 12.07 9.69 17.13
C VAL A 56 13.18 10.63 16.64
N MET A 57 13.20 10.95 15.35
CA MET A 57 14.26 11.75 14.75
C MET A 57 14.16 13.24 15.09
N LEU A 58 12.95 13.82 15.13
CA LEU A 58 12.72 15.21 15.54
C LEU A 58 13.15 15.46 16.99
N LYS A 59 13.00 14.45 17.85
CA LYS A 59 13.45 14.50 19.25
C LYS A 59 14.92 14.10 19.41
N ASN A 60 15.64 13.91 18.31
CA ASN A 60 17.03 13.49 18.34
C ASN A 60 17.97 14.69 18.39
N SER A 61 18.28 15.11 19.60
CA SER A 61 19.36 16.05 19.91
C SER A 61 20.14 15.55 21.13
N GLN A 62 21.44 15.84 21.15
CA GLN A 62 22.32 15.53 22.27
C GLN A 62 23.41 16.60 22.39
N SER A 63 23.62 17.08 23.63
CA SER A 63 24.72 17.97 23.99
C SER A 63 25.63 17.33 25.03
N ASN A 64 26.93 17.58 24.94
CA ASN A 64 27.97 17.14 25.87
C ASN A 64 29.12 18.17 25.91
N ASP A 65 30.16 17.89 26.68
CA ASP A 65 31.33 18.78 26.82
C ASP A 65 32.12 19.00 25.52
N PHE A 66 31.90 18.12 24.52
CA PHE A 66 32.54 18.17 23.21
C PHE A 66 31.71 18.93 22.15
N GLY A 67 30.47 19.33 22.47
CA GLY A 67 29.61 20.10 21.59
C GLY A 67 28.13 19.69 21.65
N SER A 68 27.35 20.20 20.69
CA SER A 68 25.93 19.87 20.51
C SER A 68 25.71 19.33 19.11
N VAL A 69 24.95 18.24 19.00
CA VAL A 69 24.52 17.65 17.72
C VAL A 69 23.01 17.47 17.71
N SER A 70 22.40 17.89 16.60
CA SER A 70 20.98 17.75 16.34
C SER A 70 20.75 17.11 14.97
N TYR A 71 19.59 16.49 14.79
CA TYR A 71 19.17 15.97 13.48
C TYR A 71 19.18 17.06 12.39
N SER A 72 18.99 18.33 12.78
CA SER A 72 18.99 19.50 11.90
C SER A 72 20.38 19.85 11.35
N ASP A 73 21.44 19.32 11.94
CA ASP A 73 22.81 19.67 11.55
C ASP A 73 23.29 18.74 10.42
N LEU A 74 22.69 17.55 10.30
CA LEU A 74 23.03 16.55 9.29
C LEU A 74 21.97 16.53 8.18
N GLY A 75 22.40 16.89 6.96
CA GLY A 75 21.52 16.95 5.79
C GLY A 75 20.76 15.64 5.51
N ALA A 76 21.41 14.48 5.70
CA ALA A 76 20.78 13.16 5.53
C ALA A 76 19.59 12.95 6.47
N PHE A 77 19.74 13.35 7.74
CA PHE A 77 18.70 13.20 8.75
C PHE A 77 17.56 14.20 8.58
N ARG A 78 17.85 15.43 8.12
CA ARG A 78 16.82 16.36 7.66
C ARG A 78 16.02 15.77 6.51
N TYR A 79 16.70 15.20 5.52
CA TYR A 79 16.02 14.55 4.39
C TYR A 79 15.16 13.37 4.86
N LEU A 80 15.64 12.53 5.78
CA LEU A 80 14.85 11.46 6.41
C LEU A 80 13.56 11.96 7.07
N VAL A 81 13.65 13.05 7.84
CA VAL A 81 12.52 13.71 8.49
C VAL A 81 11.52 14.23 7.45
N HIS A 82 12.00 14.95 6.42
CA HIS A 82 11.13 15.47 5.37
C HIS A 82 10.46 14.36 4.55
N ALA A 83 11.20 13.31 4.19
CA ALA A 83 10.68 12.16 3.45
C ALA A 83 9.59 11.43 4.24
N ASN A 84 9.83 11.11 5.52
CA ASN A 84 8.82 10.49 6.39
C ASN A 84 7.57 11.38 6.55
N GLY A 85 7.76 12.70 6.68
CA GLY A 85 6.65 13.66 6.76
C GLY A 85 5.79 13.70 5.49
N ILE A 86 6.41 13.76 4.31
CA ILE A 86 5.70 13.74 3.01
C ILE A 86 4.93 12.42 2.85
N CYS A 87 5.57 11.29 3.16
CA CYS A 87 4.97 9.96 3.09
C CYS A 87 3.75 9.83 4.02
N ALA A 88 3.87 10.32 5.27
CA ALA A 88 2.77 10.31 6.23
C ALA A 88 1.59 11.18 5.77
N GLY A 89 1.85 12.39 5.28
CA GLY A 89 0.82 13.30 4.76
C GLY A 89 0.08 12.71 3.56
N TYR A 90 0.81 12.11 2.63
CA TYR A 90 0.21 11.40 1.50
C TYR A 90 -0.63 10.20 1.93
N SER A 91 -0.13 9.39 2.87
CA SER A 91 -0.81 8.19 3.33
C SER A 91 -2.14 8.53 4.01
N LEU A 92 -2.18 9.63 4.75
CA LEU A 92 -3.42 10.16 5.32
C LEU A 92 -4.39 10.60 4.22
N LEU A 93 -3.92 11.38 3.23
CA LEU A 93 -4.75 11.85 2.13
C LEU A 93 -5.32 10.69 1.30
N SER A 94 -4.48 9.70 0.97
CA SER A 94 -4.88 8.52 0.22
C SER A 94 -5.88 7.66 0.99
N ALA A 95 -5.72 7.50 2.31
CA ALA A 95 -6.69 6.81 3.16
C ALA A 95 -8.06 7.52 3.17
N ILE A 96 -8.08 8.86 3.25
CA ILE A 96 -9.32 9.66 3.18
C ILE A 96 -10.00 9.45 1.81
N ILE A 97 -9.24 9.51 0.72
CA ILE A 97 -9.79 9.34 -0.64
C ILE A 97 -10.29 7.90 -0.87
N ALA A 98 -9.68 6.90 -0.24
CA ALA A 98 -10.11 5.50 -0.29
C ALA A 98 -11.40 5.26 0.52
N ALA A 99 -11.61 6.00 1.61
CA ALA A 99 -12.84 5.91 2.41
C ALA A 99 -14.08 6.45 1.69
N VAL A 100 -13.92 7.38 0.74
CA VAL A 100 -15.04 7.93 -0.03
C VAL A 100 -15.43 6.98 -1.18
N PRO A 101 -16.67 6.44 -1.21
CA PRO A 101 -17.12 5.55 -2.28
C PRO A 101 -17.29 6.35 -3.58
N ARG A 102 -16.26 6.30 -4.44
CA ARG A 102 -16.29 6.86 -5.80
C ARG A 102 -15.82 5.81 -6.81
N PRO A 103 -16.42 5.77 -8.01
CA PRO A 103 -15.93 4.91 -9.09
C PRO A 103 -14.48 5.29 -9.42
N SER A 104 -13.63 4.27 -9.51
CA SER A 104 -12.22 4.43 -9.88
C SER A 104 -12.14 4.65 -11.39
N THR A 105 -11.74 5.85 -11.81
CA THR A 105 -11.49 6.18 -13.22
C THR A 105 -10.06 5.80 -13.62
N MET A 106 -9.83 5.54 -14.92
CA MET A 106 -8.50 5.26 -15.50
C MET A 106 -7.37 6.16 -14.98
N PRO A 107 -7.48 7.52 -15.08
CA PRO A 107 -6.41 8.41 -14.65
C PRO A 107 -6.17 8.30 -13.14
N ARG A 108 -7.22 8.10 -12.34
CA ARG A 108 -7.11 7.99 -10.88
C ARG A 108 -6.26 6.79 -10.47
N ALA A 109 -6.47 5.63 -11.07
CA ALA A 109 -5.69 4.42 -10.75
C ALA A 109 -4.20 4.60 -11.07
N TRP A 110 -3.89 5.18 -12.24
CA TRP A 110 -2.53 5.54 -12.63
C TRP A 110 -1.90 6.57 -11.69
N THR A 111 -2.64 7.59 -11.26
CA THR A 111 -2.14 8.59 -10.31
C THR A 111 -1.75 7.96 -8.97
N PHE A 112 -2.57 7.07 -8.41
CA PHE A 112 -2.22 6.38 -7.17
C PHE A 112 -0.97 5.52 -7.34
N PHE A 113 -0.90 4.72 -8.41
CA PHE A 113 0.27 3.90 -8.70
C PHE A 113 1.57 4.72 -8.84
N LEU A 114 1.55 5.82 -9.61
CA LEU A 114 2.72 6.68 -9.78
C LEU A 114 3.14 7.35 -8.47
N LEU A 115 2.18 7.83 -7.67
CA LEU A 115 2.48 8.44 -6.38
C LEU A 115 3.03 7.42 -5.37
N ASP A 116 2.46 6.22 -5.30
CA ASP A 116 2.96 5.12 -4.46
C ASP A 116 4.40 4.75 -4.85
N GLN A 117 4.70 4.70 -6.15
CA GLN A 117 6.04 4.41 -6.67
C GLN A 117 7.05 5.53 -6.32
N ILE A 118 6.68 6.80 -6.54
CA ILE A 118 7.53 7.96 -6.24
C ILE A 118 7.89 7.99 -4.75
N LEU A 119 6.90 7.79 -3.87
CA LEU A 119 7.13 7.80 -2.43
C LEU A 119 8.04 6.65 -1.99
N THR A 120 7.87 5.47 -2.58
CA THR A 120 8.75 4.32 -2.31
C THR A 120 10.22 4.66 -2.60
N TYR A 121 10.49 5.33 -3.72
CA TYR A 121 11.86 5.74 -4.06
C TYR A 121 12.40 6.86 -3.17
N ILE A 122 11.56 7.85 -2.83
CA ILE A 122 11.96 8.94 -1.92
C ILE A 122 12.34 8.39 -0.54
N ILE A 123 11.50 7.52 0.03
CA ILE A 123 11.74 7.00 1.38
C ILE A 123 12.92 6.02 1.41
N LEU A 124 13.11 5.23 0.35
CA LEU A 124 14.29 4.37 0.18
C LEU A 124 15.57 5.18 0.08
N GLY A 125 15.59 6.24 -0.74
CA GLY A 125 16.74 7.14 -0.85
C GLY A 125 17.09 7.79 0.49
N ALA A 126 16.06 8.20 1.25
CA ALA A 126 16.26 8.79 2.56
C ALA A 126 16.83 7.80 3.59
N ALA A 127 16.35 6.56 3.60
CA ALA A 127 16.90 5.49 4.42
C ALA A 127 18.36 5.16 4.05
N ALA A 128 18.67 5.08 2.75
CA ALA A 128 19.99 4.78 2.23
C ALA A 128 21.03 5.85 2.66
N VAL A 129 20.79 7.12 2.34
CA VAL A 129 21.73 8.19 2.69
C VAL A 129 21.89 8.35 4.20
N SER A 130 20.82 8.13 4.97
CA SER A 130 20.90 8.16 6.45
C SER A 130 21.73 7.01 7.00
N THR A 131 21.69 5.85 6.34
CA THR A 131 22.50 4.69 6.70
C THR A 131 23.98 4.94 6.42
N GLU A 132 24.30 5.56 5.28
CA GLU A 132 25.68 5.93 4.95
C GLU A 132 26.24 6.92 5.98
N VAL A 133 25.48 7.96 6.32
CA VAL A 133 25.89 8.92 7.35
C VAL A 133 26.03 8.25 8.73
N LEU A 134 25.13 7.35 9.08
CA LEU A 134 25.22 6.59 10.34
C LEU A 134 26.41 5.62 10.34
N TYR A 135 26.76 5.05 9.19
CA TYR A 135 27.93 4.21 9.02
C TYR A 135 29.22 5.01 9.23
N LEU A 136 29.34 6.17 8.57
CA LEU A 136 30.46 7.11 8.76
C LEU A 136 30.54 7.59 10.22
N ALA A 137 29.41 7.88 10.85
CA ALA A 137 29.40 8.28 12.26
C ALA A 137 29.87 7.17 13.22
N ASN A 138 29.66 5.90 12.88
CA ASN A 138 30.08 4.75 13.69
C ASN A 138 31.54 4.33 13.45
N LYS A 139 31.97 4.31 12.19
CA LYS A 139 33.28 3.76 11.79
C LYS A 139 34.32 4.83 11.45
N GLY A 140 33.88 6.01 11.06
CA GLY A 140 34.74 7.01 10.42
C GLY A 140 35.19 6.59 9.03
N ASP A 141 35.87 7.50 8.34
CA ASP A 141 36.57 7.24 7.10
C ASP A 141 37.79 8.18 6.99
N SER A 142 38.99 7.61 7.01
CA SER A 142 40.23 8.36 6.92
C SER A 142 40.45 8.99 5.54
N ALA A 143 39.89 8.43 4.47
CA ALA A 143 40.06 8.96 3.11
C ALA A 143 39.39 10.33 2.93
N ILE A 144 38.28 10.56 3.63
CA ILE A 144 37.55 11.83 3.64
C ILE A 144 37.69 12.60 4.96
N THR A 145 38.63 12.21 5.84
CA THR A 145 38.88 12.82 7.16
C THR A 145 37.64 12.84 8.07
N TRP A 146 36.72 11.88 7.92
CA TRP A 146 35.53 11.77 8.76
C TRP A 146 35.85 10.97 10.02
N SER A 147 35.70 11.58 11.20
CA SER A 147 35.93 10.91 12.48
C SER A 147 34.68 10.16 12.98
N ALA A 148 34.90 9.06 13.70
CA ALA A 148 33.81 8.35 14.37
C ALA A 148 33.22 9.22 15.50
N ALA A 149 31.95 9.56 15.40
CA ALA A 149 31.24 10.45 16.32
C ALA A 149 30.34 9.69 17.32
N CYS A 150 29.91 8.47 17.00
CA CYS A 150 28.97 7.71 17.84
C CYS A 150 29.56 7.24 19.17
N GLY A 151 30.89 7.27 19.35
CA GLY A 151 31.51 7.06 20.66
C GLY A 151 31.19 8.18 21.64
N THR A 152 31.19 9.43 21.16
CA THR A 152 30.94 10.64 21.95
C THR A 152 29.44 10.96 22.05
N PHE A 153 28.68 10.68 20.99
CA PHE A 153 27.24 10.95 20.87
C PHE A 153 26.41 9.66 20.76
N SER A 154 26.63 8.72 21.68
CA SER A 154 26.02 7.38 21.62
C SER A 154 24.49 7.40 21.67
N GLY A 155 23.90 8.26 22.51
CA GLY A 155 22.45 8.41 22.64
C GLY A 155 21.80 8.93 21.35
N PHE A 156 22.44 9.90 20.69
CA PHE A 156 22.02 10.41 19.40
C PHE A 156 22.07 9.35 18.30
N CYS A 157 23.19 8.61 18.22
CA CYS A 157 23.35 7.55 17.23
C CYS A 157 22.38 6.38 17.45
N HIS A 158 22.09 6.03 18.70
CA HIS A 158 21.12 4.97 19.01
C HIS A 158 19.71 5.35 18.54
N LYS A 159 19.25 6.56 18.85
CA LYS A 159 17.95 7.08 18.37
C LYS A 159 17.91 7.18 16.84
N ALA A 160 18.98 7.66 16.22
CA ALA A 160 19.10 7.73 14.76
C ALA A 160 19.01 6.34 14.13
N THR A 161 19.69 5.34 14.71
CA THR A 161 19.63 3.94 14.25
C THR A 161 18.20 3.41 14.30
N ILE A 162 17.49 3.61 15.41
CA ILE A 162 16.09 3.19 15.56
C ILE A 162 15.22 3.86 14.48
N ALA A 163 15.36 5.17 14.27
CA ALA A 163 14.59 5.89 13.25
C ALA A 163 14.87 5.36 11.83
N VAL A 164 16.13 5.09 11.50
CA VAL A 164 16.52 4.52 10.19
C VAL A 164 15.95 3.12 10.00
N VAL A 165 16.03 2.26 11.02
CA VAL A 165 15.47 0.89 10.96
C VAL A 165 13.95 0.94 10.75
N ILE A 166 13.23 1.77 11.52
CA ILE A 166 11.78 1.95 11.33
C ILE A 166 11.48 2.45 9.90
N THR A 167 12.31 3.35 9.37
CA THR A 167 12.14 3.85 7.99
C THR A 167 12.33 2.73 6.97
N PHE A 168 13.30 1.82 7.14
CA PHE A 168 13.42 0.65 6.25
C PHE A 168 12.21 -0.29 6.31
N VAL A 169 11.63 -0.49 7.49
CA VAL A 169 10.38 -1.26 7.61
C VAL A 169 9.26 -0.56 6.85
N ALA A 170 9.16 0.78 6.94
CA ALA A 170 8.22 1.57 6.17
C ALA A 170 8.44 1.45 4.65
N VAL A 171 9.70 1.42 4.18
CA VAL A 171 10.07 1.19 2.77
C VAL A 171 9.50 -0.14 2.28
N ILE A 172 9.64 -1.21 3.07
CA ILE A 172 9.10 -2.54 2.71
C ILE A 172 7.57 -2.46 2.58
N CYS A 173 6.89 -1.79 3.51
CA CYS A 173 5.45 -1.59 3.44
C CYS A 173 5.02 -0.80 2.19
N TYR A 174 5.74 0.27 1.83
CA TYR A 174 5.49 1.04 0.60
C TYR A 174 5.75 0.23 -0.67
N ALA A 175 6.79 -0.61 -0.69
CA ALA A 175 7.06 -1.51 -1.80
C ALA A 175 5.92 -2.51 -2.01
N VAL A 176 5.39 -3.10 -0.93
CA VAL A 176 4.21 -3.99 -0.99
C VAL A 176 2.98 -3.24 -1.50
N LEU A 177 2.74 -2.01 -1.04
CA LEU A 177 1.66 -1.15 -1.56
C LEU A 177 1.78 -0.91 -3.07
N SER A 178 2.98 -0.57 -3.54
CA SER A 178 3.23 -0.36 -4.97
C SER A 178 2.96 -1.63 -5.78
N LEU A 179 3.39 -2.80 -5.31
CA LEU A 179 3.14 -4.08 -5.96
C LEU A 179 1.64 -4.43 -6.02
N VAL A 180 0.90 -4.18 -4.94
CA VAL A 180 -0.56 -4.40 -4.93
C VAL A 180 -1.27 -3.42 -5.88
N SER A 181 -0.84 -2.15 -5.88
CA SER A 181 -1.37 -1.10 -6.76
C SER A 181 -1.15 -1.45 -8.23
N SER A 182 0.06 -1.92 -8.59
CA SER A 182 0.40 -2.36 -9.94
C SER A 182 -0.39 -3.60 -10.35
N TYR A 183 -0.48 -4.61 -9.49
CA TYR A 183 -1.26 -5.81 -9.76
C TYR A 183 -2.74 -5.50 -10.02
N ARG A 184 -3.33 -4.60 -9.22
CA ARG A 184 -4.73 -4.15 -9.42
C ARG A 184 -4.92 -3.35 -10.69
N LEU A 185 -3.91 -2.57 -11.08
CA LEU A 185 -3.89 -1.88 -12.36
C LEU A 185 -3.91 -2.94 -13.46
N PHE A 186 -2.88 -3.78 -13.58
CA PHE A 186 -2.74 -4.72 -14.68
C PHE A 186 -3.87 -5.76 -14.78
N THR A 187 -4.36 -6.30 -13.66
CA THR A 187 -5.47 -7.28 -13.68
C THR A 187 -6.82 -6.70 -14.07
N LYS A 188 -7.06 -5.40 -13.84
CA LYS A 188 -8.24 -4.73 -14.40
C LYS A 188 -8.10 -4.48 -15.91
N PHE A 189 -6.91 -4.65 -16.48
CA PHE A 189 -6.56 -4.30 -17.85
C PHE A 189 -6.15 -5.47 -18.73
N ASP A 190 -6.30 -6.72 -18.27
CA ASP A 190 -6.26 -7.85 -19.20
C ASP A 190 -7.26 -7.58 -20.33
N ALA A 191 -6.75 -7.54 -21.57
CA ALA A 191 -7.56 -7.29 -22.73
C ALA A 191 -8.69 -8.33 -22.81
N PRO A 192 -9.92 -7.97 -23.22
CA PRO A 192 -10.93 -8.97 -23.49
C PRO A 192 -10.35 -9.94 -24.52
N VAL A 193 -10.21 -11.21 -24.13
CA VAL A 193 -9.86 -12.28 -25.07
C VAL A 193 -10.95 -12.25 -26.13
N ASN A 194 -10.59 -11.84 -27.35
CA ASN A 194 -11.47 -11.95 -28.51
C ASN A 194 -11.82 -13.43 -28.64
N TYR A 195 -13.01 -13.82 -28.16
CA TYR A 195 -13.60 -15.09 -28.55
C TYR A 195 -13.83 -15.00 -30.06
N PRO A 196 -13.21 -15.87 -30.88
CA PRO A 196 -13.57 -15.93 -32.28
C PRO A 196 -15.04 -16.33 -32.33
N SER A 197 -15.85 -15.47 -32.95
CA SER A 197 -17.25 -15.73 -33.23
C SER A 197 -17.36 -17.08 -33.92
N LYS A 198 -18.07 -18.03 -33.28
CA LYS A 198 -18.52 -19.24 -33.97
C LYS A 198 -19.48 -18.79 -35.07
N THR A 199 -18.92 -18.73 -36.28
CA THR A 199 -19.47 -19.28 -37.51
C THR A 199 -20.95 -18.99 -37.76
N ILE A 200 -21.19 -17.91 -38.50
CA ILE A 200 -22.07 -17.82 -39.68
C ILE A 200 -23.16 -18.89 -39.72
N GLU A 201 -24.40 -18.50 -39.40
CA GLU A 201 -25.59 -19.15 -39.93
C GLU A 201 -25.50 -19.11 -41.46
N ALA A 202 -25.17 -20.24 -42.08
CA ALA A 202 -25.47 -20.47 -43.47
C ALA A 202 -26.98 -20.73 -43.57
N THR A 203 -27.76 -19.69 -43.84
CA THR A 203 -29.13 -19.83 -44.30
C THR A 203 -29.12 -20.51 -45.67
N VAL A 204 -29.49 -21.79 -45.66
CA VAL A 204 -29.84 -22.60 -46.83
C VAL A 204 -30.95 -21.89 -47.59
N PHE A 205 -30.65 -21.47 -48.82
CA PHE A 205 -31.67 -21.13 -49.82
C PHE A 205 -32.43 -22.42 -50.18
N HIS A 206 -33.70 -22.49 -49.81
CA HIS A 206 -34.64 -23.46 -50.39
C HIS A 206 -35.13 -22.92 -51.75
N GLY A 207 -34.99 -23.77 -52.78
CA GLY A 207 -35.64 -23.59 -54.08
C GLY A 207 -37.10 -24.00 -54.09
#